data_AF-A0A838YSQ6-F1
#
_entry.id   AF-A0A838YSQ6-F1
#
_cell.length_a   1.000
_cell.length_b   1.000
_cell.length_c   1.000
_cell.angle_alpha   90.00
_cell.angle_beta   90.00
_cell.angle_gamma   90.00
#
_symmetry.space_group_name_H-M   'P 1'
#
loop_
_entity.id
_entity.type
_entity.pdbx_description
1 polymer ?
#
loop_
_entity_poly.entity_id
_entity_poly.type
_entity_poly.pdbx_seq_one_letter_code
_entity_poly.pdbx_strand_id
1 'polypeptide(L)'
;MEAKTNSSTLDSLGTSVSKAIDSFRISKVVKWVVIGILILGVLGYLAYKAIKKSGLNEIPLPELPEMDKTPIADEATFKLQAELLAKQVKEVTSGWLVAAGSKEGVFRDLYKLDDRHLIYVYRVYTTLYFKKDQESMTQAIEGEWNYIPEWQGGVRTKLINRLTLLGAK
;
A
#
# COMPACT_ATOMS: atom_id res chain seq x y z
N MET A 1 -71.36 37.15 -18.04
CA MET A 1 -70.26 37.28 -19.03
C MET A 1 -69.02 36.66 -18.41
N GLU A 2 -68.54 35.60 -19.04
CA GLU A 2 -67.58 34.62 -18.49
C GLU A 2 -66.15 35.17 -18.44
N ALA A 3 -65.45 34.89 -17.34
CA ALA A 3 -64.03 35.18 -17.20
C ALA A 3 -63.21 34.16 -18.00
N LYS A 4 -62.72 34.57 -19.17
CA LYS A 4 -61.70 33.81 -19.92
C LYS A 4 -60.38 33.87 -19.16
N THR A 5 -60.05 32.79 -18.46
CA THR A 5 -58.77 32.59 -17.81
C THR A 5 -57.66 32.42 -18.84
N ASN A 6 -56.62 33.24 -18.70
CA ASN A 6 -55.40 33.24 -19.49
C ASN A 6 -54.65 31.90 -19.36
N SER A 7 -54.92 30.93 -20.24
CA SER A 7 -54.14 29.69 -20.31
C SER A 7 -52.81 29.85 -21.07
N SER A 8 -52.63 30.94 -21.83
CA SER A 8 -51.49 31.12 -22.73
C SER A 8 -50.18 31.52 -22.02
N THR A 9 -50.22 31.96 -20.77
CA THR A 9 -49.03 32.40 -20.02
C THR A 9 -48.37 31.28 -19.22
N LEU A 10 -49.09 30.21 -18.87
CA LEU A 10 -48.52 29.05 -18.17
C LEU A 10 -47.73 28.14 -19.13
N ASP A 11 -48.20 27.98 -20.36
CA ASP A 11 -47.51 27.16 -21.37
C ASP A 11 -46.19 27.80 -21.86
N SER A 12 -46.08 29.13 -21.83
CA SER A 12 -44.86 29.84 -22.26
C SER A 12 -43.75 29.80 -21.21
N LEU A 13 -44.11 29.74 -19.92
CA LEU A 13 -43.14 29.57 -18.83
C LEU A 13 -42.60 28.14 -18.78
N GLY A 14 -43.44 27.12 -19.00
CA GLY A 14 -43.00 25.72 -19.06
C GLY A 14 -42.03 25.41 -20.21
N THR A 15 -42.28 25.99 -21.39
CA THR A 15 -41.40 25.82 -22.57
C THR A 15 -40.07 26.57 -22.46
N SER A 16 -40.04 27.70 -21.74
CA SER A 16 -38.82 28.48 -21.51
C SER A 16 -37.88 27.81 -20.51
N VAL A 17 -38.42 27.19 -19.45
CA VAL A 17 -37.64 26.44 -18.46
C VAL A 17 -37.11 25.12 -19.03
N SER A 18 -37.92 24.40 -19.84
CA SER A 18 -37.48 23.17 -20.52
C SER A 18 -36.31 23.42 -21.48
N LYS A 19 -36.32 24.52 -22.24
CA LYS A 19 -35.22 24.87 -23.15
C LYS A 19 -33.95 25.32 -22.43
N ALA A 20 -34.06 25.92 -21.25
CA ALA A 20 -32.90 26.29 -20.45
C ALA A 20 -32.13 25.05 -19.96
N ILE A 21 -32.85 23.99 -19.56
CA ILE A 21 -32.27 22.73 -19.09
C ILE A 21 -31.62 21.95 -20.25
N ASP A 22 -32.23 21.93 -21.44
CA ASP A 22 -31.68 21.21 -22.62
C ASP A 22 -30.44 21.88 -23.24
N SER A 23 -30.16 23.14 -22.90
CA SER A 23 -29.05 23.91 -23.47
C SER A 23 -27.69 23.71 -22.80
N PHE A 24 -27.62 23.00 -21.67
CA PHE A 24 -26.34 22.55 -21.11
C PHE A 24 -25.83 21.33 -21.90
N ARG A 25 -25.46 21.57 -23.18
CA ARG A 25 -24.59 20.69 -23.95
C ARG A 25 -23.19 20.73 -23.31
N ILE A 26 -23.06 20.06 -22.17
CA ILE A 26 -21.77 19.76 -21.56
C ILE A 26 -20.99 18.99 -22.61
N SER A 27 -19.89 19.57 -23.09
CA SER A 27 -19.08 18.96 -24.13
C SER A 27 -18.68 17.55 -23.68
N LYS A 28 -18.57 16.62 -24.64
CA LYS A 28 -18.19 15.23 -24.32
C LYS A 28 -16.94 15.19 -23.44
N VAL A 29 -15.99 16.11 -23.66
CA VAL A 29 -14.77 16.29 -22.86
C VAL A 29 -15.08 16.65 -21.40
N VAL A 30 -15.96 17.62 -21.15
CA VAL A 30 -16.33 18.01 -19.77
C VAL A 30 -17.06 16.88 -19.04
N LYS A 31 -17.89 16.10 -19.75
CA LYS A 31 -18.50 14.88 -19.16
C LYS A 31 -17.43 13.87 -18.73
N TRP A 32 -16.43 13.61 -19.58
CA TRP A 32 -15.32 12.70 -19.24
C TRP A 32 -14.46 13.22 -18.08
N VAL A 33 -14.22 14.53 -18.01
CA VAL A 33 -13.48 15.15 -16.88
C VAL A 33 -14.24 14.99 -15.57
N VAL A 34 -15.55 15.26 -15.55
CA VAL A 34 -16.39 15.10 -14.35
C VAL A 34 -16.45 13.64 -13.90
N ILE A 35 -16.58 12.70 -14.84
CA ILE A 35 -16.52 11.26 -14.53
C ILE A 35 -15.16 10.88 -13.95
N GLY A 36 -14.06 11.38 -14.51
CA GLY A 36 -12.71 11.13 -13.99
C GLY A 36 -12.53 11.62 -12.56
N ILE A 37 -13.01 12.83 -12.25
CA ILE A 37 -12.96 13.39 -10.89
C ILE A 37 -13.81 12.56 -9.92
N LEU A 38 -15.01 12.12 -10.34
CA LEU A 38 -15.87 11.26 -9.53
C LEU A 38 -15.21 9.90 -9.25
N ILE A 39 -14.57 9.28 -10.23
CA ILE A 39 -13.85 8.01 -10.05
C ILE A 39 -12.69 8.19 -9.06
N LEU A 40 -11.88 9.26 -9.19
CA LEU A 40 -10.80 9.55 -8.25
C LEU A 40 -11.34 9.83 -6.83
N GLY A 41 -12.46 10.54 -6.72
CA GLY A 41 -13.12 10.77 -5.43
C GLY A 41 -13.63 9.49 -4.78
N VAL A 42 -14.22 8.57 -5.56
CA VAL A 42 -14.67 7.26 -5.07
C VAL A 42 -13.49 6.39 -4.66
N LEU A 43 -12.43 6.33 -5.46
CA LEU A 43 -11.20 5.60 -5.11
C LEU A 43 -10.55 6.18 -3.84
N GLY A 44 -10.47 7.51 -3.72
CA GLY A 44 -9.97 8.19 -2.54
C GLY A 44 -10.82 7.91 -1.29
N TYR A 45 -12.15 7.88 -1.42
CA TYR A 45 -13.05 7.54 -0.32
C TYR A 45 -12.93 6.07 0.11
N LEU A 46 -12.81 5.15 -0.85
CA LEU A 46 -12.59 3.73 -0.57
C LEU A 46 -11.25 3.51 0.14
N ALA A 47 -10.18 4.18 -0.32
CA ALA A 47 -8.87 4.16 0.33
C ALA A 47 -8.96 4.73 1.77
N TYR A 48 -9.61 5.88 1.95
CA TYR A 48 -9.83 6.47 3.28
C TYR A 48 -10.61 5.54 4.22
N LYS A 49 -11.67 4.90 3.72
CA LYS A 49 -12.51 3.98 4.50
C LYS A 49 -11.79 2.66 4.83
N ALA A 50 -10.92 2.17 3.94
CA ALA A 50 -10.06 1.02 4.20
C ALA A 50 -9.06 1.34 5.31
N ILE A 51 -8.36 2.49 5.21
CA ILE A 51 -7.38 2.96 6.21
C ILE A 51 -8.03 3.17 7.59
N LYS A 52 -9.28 3.65 7.66
CA LYS A 52 -9.99 3.86 8.93
C LYS A 52 -10.52 2.57 9.57
N LYS A 53 -10.69 1.49 8.80
CA LYS A 53 -11.15 0.18 9.30
C LYS A 53 -10.01 -0.75 9.68
N SER A 54 -8.81 -0.56 9.14
CA SER A 54 -7.58 -1.12 9.70
C SER A 54 -7.18 -0.32 10.95
N GLY A 55 -8.01 -0.39 12.01
CA GLY A 55 -7.49 -0.14 13.35
C GLY A 55 -6.23 -0.98 13.49
N LEU A 56 -5.11 -0.36 13.93
CA LEU A 56 -3.78 -0.96 13.98
C LEU A 56 -3.88 -2.44 14.34
N ASN A 57 -3.91 -3.31 13.34
CA ASN A 57 -3.86 -4.73 13.59
C ASN A 57 -2.43 -4.93 14.04
N GLU A 58 -2.20 -5.07 15.34
CA GLU A 58 -0.92 -5.44 15.87
C GLU A 58 -0.50 -6.72 15.13
N ILE A 59 0.48 -6.59 14.23
CA ILE A 59 0.99 -7.77 13.55
C ILE A 59 1.65 -8.61 14.62
N PRO A 60 1.19 -9.85 14.85
CA PRO A 60 1.80 -10.71 15.85
C PRO A 60 3.27 -10.88 15.48
N LEU A 61 4.17 -10.41 16.35
CA LEU A 61 5.60 -10.59 16.15
C LEU A 61 5.91 -12.08 16.38
N PRO A 62 6.45 -12.81 15.39
CA PRO A 62 6.77 -14.21 15.55
C PRO A 62 7.79 -14.39 16.66
N GLU A 63 7.62 -15.45 17.46
CA GLU A 63 8.58 -15.84 18.49
C GLU A 63 9.96 -16.09 17.87
N LEU A 64 11.02 -15.75 18.62
CA LEU A 64 12.37 -16.07 18.15
C LEU A 64 12.50 -17.59 18.18
N PRO A 65 12.93 -18.24 17.08
CA PRO A 65 13.11 -19.69 17.07
C PRO A 65 14.03 -20.11 18.21
N GLU A 66 13.64 -21.14 18.97
CA GLU A 66 14.42 -21.69 20.08
C GLU A 66 15.76 -22.19 19.54
N MET A 67 16.87 -21.72 20.12
CA MET A 67 18.20 -22.21 19.78
C MET A 67 18.62 -23.33 20.72
N ASP A 68 19.17 -24.38 20.12
CA ASP A 68 20.10 -25.26 20.79
C ASP A 68 21.38 -24.44 21.12
N LYS A 69 21.35 -23.78 22.28
CA LYS A 69 22.51 -23.32 23.09
C LYS A 69 23.69 -22.66 22.37
N THR A 70 23.51 -21.96 21.26
CA THR A 70 24.57 -21.09 20.73
C THR A 70 24.32 -19.66 21.21
N PRO A 71 25.12 -19.16 22.17
CA PRO A 71 25.05 -17.75 22.52
C PRO A 71 25.32 -16.95 21.26
N ILE A 72 24.50 -15.94 20.97
CA ILE A 72 24.90 -14.89 20.03
C ILE A 72 26.09 -14.23 20.73
N ALA A 73 27.31 -14.58 20.32
CA ALA A 73 28.53 -14.15 21.00
C ALA A 73 28.70 -12.62 21.01
N ASP A 74 27.86 -11.88 20.28
CA ASP A 74 27.85 -10.43 20.24
C ASP A 74 26.45 -9.84 19.93
N GLU A 75 25.51 -10.03 20.85
CA GLU A 75 24.12 -9.54 20.71
C GLU A 75 24.04 -8.00 20.56
N ALA A 76 25.01 -7.28 21.14
CA ALA A 76 25.09 -5.82 21.05
C ALA A 76 25.50 -5.35 19.64
N THR A 77 26.50 -5.97 19.03
CA THR A 77 26.92 -5.63 17.66
C THR A 77 25.88 -6.05 16.64
N PHE A 78 25.24 -7.21 16.82
CA PHE A 78 24.20 -7.64 15.89
C PHE A 78 22.97 -6.72 15.95
N LYS A 79 22.63 -6.17 17.13
CA LYS A 79 21.52 -5.21 17.24
C LYS A 79 21.72 -3.99 16.33
N LEU A 80 22.92 -3.40 16.33
CA LEU A 80 23.25 -2.27 15.47
C LEU A 80 23.16 -2.66 13.98
N GLN A 81 23.68 -3.84 13.64
CA GLN A 81 23.59 -4.36 12.28
C GLN A 81 22.13 -4.59 11.84
N ALA A 82 21.28 -5.09 12.74
CA ALA A 82 19.88 -5.35 12.46
C ALA A 82 19.10 -4.06 12.23
N GLU A 83 19.39 -2.99 12.98
CA GLU A 83 18.81 -1.66 12.74
C GLU A 83 19.24 -1.09 11.38
N LEU A 84 20.51 -1.29 10.99
CA LEU A 84 21.01 -0.88 9.68
C LEU A 84 20.34 -1.66 8.55
N LEU A 85 20.23 -2.98 8.67
CA LEU A 85 19.54 -3.83 7.70
C LEU A 85 18.06 -3.46 7.59
N ALA A 86 17.37 -3.23 8.71
CA ALA A 86 15.97 -2.79 8.70
C ALA A 86 15.79 -1.45 7.95
N LYS A 87 16.71 -0.49 8.15
CA LYS A 87 16.72 0.77 7.40
C LYS A 87 16.94 0.56 5.91
N GLN A 88 17.93 -0.26 5.53
CA GLN A 88 18.19 -0.58 4.13
C GLN A 88 16.98 -1.23 3.46
N VAL A 89 16.32 -2.17 4.14
CA VAL A 89 15.06 -2.76 3.65
C VAL A 89 14.03 -1.66 3.40
N LYS A 90 13.84 -0.75 4.36
CA LYS A 90 12.87 0.34 4.21
C LYS A 90 13.21 1.26 3.03
N GLU A 91 14.48 1.59 2.84
CA GLU A 91 14.93 2.44 1.73
C GLU A 91 14.65 1.77 0.39
N VAL A 92 14.97 0.47 0.25
CA VAL A 92 14.78 -0.24 -1.01
C VAL A 92 13.33 -0.56 -1.32
N THR A 93 12.45 -0.68 -0.31
CA THR A 93 11.01 -0.94 -0.51
C THR A 93 10.17 0.34 -0.61
N SER A 94 10.58 1.44 0.00
CA SER A 94 9.85 2.72 -0.15
C SER A 94 10.30 3.54 -1.35
N GLY A 95 11.44 3.23 -1.94
CA GLY A 95 12.03 3.98 -3.04
C GLY A 95 11.48 3.59 -4.42
N TRP A 96 10.69 4.47 -5.02
CA TRP A 96 10.09 4.26 -6.34
C TRP A 96 11.10 4.12 -7.50
N LEU A 97 12.32 4.64 -7.35
CA LEU A 97 13.41 4.58 -8.35
C LEU A 97 14.63 3.77 -7.90
N VAL A 98 14.51 2.96 -6.85
CA VAL A 98 15.65 2.14 -6.43
C VAL A 98 15.90 1.06 -7.47
N ALA A 99 17.14 0.97 -7.96
CA ALA A 99 17.54 0.00 -8.97
C ALA A 99 17.30 -1.43 -8.48
N ALA A 100 16.82 -2.31 -9.37
CA ALA A 100 16.53 -3.71 -9.05
C ALA A 100 17.73 -4.45 -8.44
N GLY A 101 18.97 -4.11 -8.86
CA GLY A 101 20.20 -4.68 -8.29
C GLY A 101 20.44 -4.31 -6.83
N SER A 102 20.07 -3.10 -6.41
CA SER A 102 20.17 -2.68 -5.00
C SER A 102 19.16 -3.43 -4.13
N LYS A 103 17.94 -3.64 -4.66
CA LYS A 103 16.91 -4.48 -4.01
C LYS A 103 17.41 -5.92 -3.84
N GLU A 104 17.96 -6.50 -4.90
CA GLU A 104 18.52 -7.86 -4.90
C GLU A 104 19.65 -8.01 -3.88
N GLY A 105 20.57 -7.04 -3.80
CA GLY A 105 21.66 -7.06 -2.82
C GLY A 105 21.15 -7.17 -1.38
N VAL A 106 20.21 -6.29 -1.01
CA VAL A 106 19.61 -6.28 0.33
C VAL A 106 18.83 -7.57 0.62
N PHE A 107 18.01 -8.06 -0.32
CA PHE A 107 17.27 -9.31 -0.12
C PHE A 107 18.19 -10.53 -0.01
N ARG A 108 19.29 -10.53 -0.75
CA ARG A 108 20.31 -11.57 -0.66
C ARG A 108 21.06 -11.56 0.66
N ASP A 109 21.37 -10.38 1.18
CA ASP A 109 22.03 -10.28 2.47
C ASP A 109 21.11 -10.70 3.62
N LEU A 110 19.81 -10.36 3.55
CA LEU A 110 18.80 -10.93 4.46
C LEU A 110 18.70 -12.45 4.35
N TYR A 111 18.69 -12.99 3.13
CA TYR A 111 18.55 -14.43 2.91
C TYR A 111 19.74 -15.25 3.43
N LYS A 112 20.93 -14.65 3.53
CA LYS A 112 22.13 -15.29 4.10
C LYS A 112 22.12 -15.36 5.63
N LEU A 113 21.30 -14.56 6.32
CA LEU A 113 21.17 -14.63 7.77
C LEU A 113 20.59 -15.98 8.19
N ASP A 114 20.93 -16.48 9.38
CA ASP A 114 20.17 -17.56 10.01
C ASP A 114 18.78 -17.09 10.46
N ASP A 115 17.91 -18.04 10.82
CA ASP A 115 16.51 -17.77 11.11
C ASP A 115 16.32 -16.80 12.29
N ARG A 116 17.18 -16.86 13.31
CA ARG A 116 17.07 -16.00 14.49
C ARG A 116 17.44 -14.57 14.15
N HIS A 117 18.57 -14.37 13.46
CA HIS A 117 19.01 -13.06 13.00
C HIS A 117 18.02 -12.45 12.01
N LEU A 118 17.45 -13.26 11.10
CA LEU A 118 16.42 -12.82 10.17
C LEU A 118 15.14 -12.36 10.88
N ILE A 119 14.64 -13.14 11.86
CA ILE A 119 13.45 -12.76 12.63
C ILE A 119 13.72 -11.55 13.53
N TYR A 120 14.95 -11.41 14.04
CA TYR A 120 15.34 -10.22 14.77
C TYR A 120 15.27 -8.96 13.90
N VAL A 121 15.82 -9.01 12.67
CA VAL A 121 15.69 -7.90 11.70
C VAL A 121 14.23 -7.61 11.38
N TYR A 122 13.40 -8.64 11.16
CA TYR A 122 11.95 -8.49 10.95
C TYR A 122 11.27 -7.74 12.11
N ARG A 123 11.58 -8.12 13.36
CA ARG A 123 11.02 -7.48 14.56
C ARG A 123 11.47 -6.03 14.66
N VAL A 124 12.74 -5.74 14.41
CA VAL A 124 13.29 -4.37 14.41
C VAL A 124 12.60 -3.52 13.34
N TYR A 125 12.50 -4.01 12.10
CA TYR A 125 11.79 -3.32 11.02
C TYR A 125 10.35 -3.01 11.40
N THR A 126 9.61 -4.03 11.85
CA THR A 126 8.19 -3.89 12.19
C THR A 126 8.01 -2.92 13.35
N THR A 127 8.88 -2.96 14.37
CA THR A 127 8.84 -2.01 15.48
C THR A 127 9.06 -0.56 15.02
N LEU A 128 9.98 -0.33 14.09
CA LEU A 128 10.32 1.00 13.62
C LEU A 128 9.30 1.58 12.64
N TYR A 129 8.76 0.76 11.74
CA TYR A 129 8.01 1.24 10.57
C TYR A 129 6.53 0.87 10.56
N PHE A 130 6.11 -0.18 11.29
CA PHE A 130 4.73 -0.65 11.24
C PHE A 130 3.71 0.42 11.67
N LYS A 131 4.00 1.18 12.72
CA LYS A 131 3.10 2.27 13.19
C LYS A 131 2.87 3.34 12.13
N LYS A 132 3.83 3.55 11.24
CA LYS A 132 3.80 4.59 10.21
C LYS A 132 3.17 4.08 8.91
N ASP A 133 3.59 2.91 8.47
CA ASP A 133 3.28 2.40 7.13
C ASP A 133 2.18 1.33 7.15
N GLN A 134 1.80 0.84 8.34
CA GLN A 134 0.82 -0.25 8.55
C GLN A 134 1.15 -1.54 7.78
N GLU A 135 2.44 -1.79 7.55
CA GLU A 135 2.92 -2.87 6.72
C GLU A 135 4.07 -3.63 7.41
N SER A 136 4.02 -4.97 7.42
CA SER A 136 5.14 -5.80 7.91
C SER A 136 6.36 -5.71 6.98
N MET A 137 7.52 -6.17 7.46
CA MET A 137 8.67 -6.30 6.57
C MET A 137 8.39 -7.24 5.40
N THR A 138 7.66 -8.34 5.66
CA THR A 138 7.29 -9.34 4.65
C THR A 138 6.38 -8.71 3.59
N GLN A 139 5.35 -7.98 4.00
CA GLN A 139 4.44 -7.28 3.11
C GLN A 139 5.16 -6.20 2.29
N ALA A 140 6.06 -5.43 2.91
CA ALA A 140 6.84 -4.41 2.19
C ALA A 140 7.73 -5.03 1.11
N ILE A 141 8.36 -6.17 1.41
CA ILE A 141 9.15 -6.93 0.41
C ILE A 141 8.23 -7.53 -0.66
N GLU A 142 7.05 -8.02 -0.28
CA GLU A 142 6.04 -8.57 -1.19
C GLU A 142 5.41 -7.48 -2.09
N GLY A 143 5.30 -6.24 -1.63
CA GLY A 143 4.78 -5.11 -2.41
C GLY A 143 5.71 -4.66 -3.54
N GLU A 144 6.96 -5.13 -3.57
CA GLU A 144 7.95 -4.77 -4.59
C GLU A 144 7.65 -5.36 -5.97
N TRP A 145 6.78 -4.67 -6.71
CA TRP A 145 6.34 -5.03 -8.06
C TRP A 145 7.37 -4.70 -9.15
N ASN A 146 8.25 -3.71 -8.92
CA ASN A 146 9.32 -3.33 -9.84
C ASN A 146 10.61 -4.16 -9.67
N TYR A 147 10.50 -5.28 -8.97
CA TYR A 147 11.56 -6.27 -8.87
C TYR A 147 11.29 -7.33 -9.94
N ILE A 148 12.16 -7.40 -10.95
CA ILE A 148 12.13 -8.40 -12.03
C ILE A 148 13.26 -9.41 -11.75
N PRO A 149 13.01 -10.49 -10.99
CA PRO A 149 14.02 -11.50 -10.70
C PRO A 149 13.84 -12.68 -11.64
N GLU A 150 14.19 -12.51 -12.91
CA GLU A 150 14.52 -13.64 -13.82
C GLU A 150 13.58 -14.88 -13.69
N TRP A 151 12.28 -14.69 -13.84
CA TRP A 151 11.28 -15.72 -14.24
C TRP A 151 11.08 -17.02 -13.40
N GLN A 152 11.93 -17.44 -12.45
CA GLN A 152 11.75 -18.72 -11.72
C GLN A 152 12.41 -18.78 -10.32
N GLY A 153 11.86 -18.09 -9.32
CA GLY A 153 12.24 -18.35 -7.91
C GLY A 153 13.46 -17.58 -7.41
N GLY A 154 13.51 -16.28 -7.71
CA GLY A 154 14.51 -15.35 -7.20
C GLY A 154 14.57 -15.24 -5.68
N VAL A 155 15.64 -14.61 -5.18
CA VAL A 155 15.96 -14.56 -3.75
C VAL A 155 14.85 -13.94 -2.91
N ARG A 156 14.15 -12.93 -3.43
CA ARG A 156 12.94 -12.36 -2.79
C ARG A 156 11.87 -13.42 -2.48
N THR A 157 11.51 -14.26 -3.44
CA THR A 157 10.46 -15.28 -3.24
C THR A 157 10.90 -16.32 -2.19
N LYS A 158 12.17 -16.73 -2.23
CA LYS A 158 12.72 -17.64 -1.20
C LYS A 158 12.74 -17.01 0.18
N LEU A 159 13.06 -15.72 0.26
CA LEU A 159 13.05 -14.94 1.50
C LEU A 159 11.63 -14.80 2.07
N ILE A 160 10.64 -14.42 1.24
CA ILE A 160 9.24 -14.33 1.65
C ILE A 160 8.74 -15.69 2.15
N ASN A 161 9.01 -16.77 1.42
CA ASN A 161 8.63 -18.11 1.84
C ASN A 161 9.25 -18.48 3.19
N ARG A 162 10.54 -18.17 3.39
CA ARG A 162 11.25 -18.43 4.66
C ARG A 162 10.67 -17.61 5.81
N LEU A 163 10.43 -16.32 5.63
CA LEU A 163 9.78 -15.46 6.64
C LEU A 163 8.38 -15.98 6.99
N THR A 164 7.60 -16.39 5.99
CA THR A 164 6.26 -16.94 6.20
C THR A 164 6.29 -18.23 7.00
N LEU A 165 7.24 -19.13 6.73
CA LEU A 165 7.44 -20.37 7.48
C LEU A 165 7.84 -20.12 8.94
N LEU A 166 8.56 -19.04 9.20
CA LEU A 166 8.95 -18.60 10.55
C LEU A 166 7.85 -17.78 11.26
N GLY A 167 6.68 -17.61 10.65
CA GLY A 167 5.55 -16.87 11.23
C GLY A 167 5.62 -15.34 11.06
N ALA A 168 6.61 -14.82 10.31
CA ALA A 168 6.72 -13.40 9.96
C ALA A 168 5.80 -13.07 8.76
N LYS A 169 4.54 -12.75 9.05
CA LYS A 169 3.50 -12.39 8.07
C LYS A 169 3.32 -10.87 7.97
#